data_AF-A0A5C1Y7C6-F1
#
_entry.id   AF-A0A5C1Y7C6-F1
#
_cell.length_a   1.000
_cell.length_b   1.000
_cell.length_c   1.000
_cell.angle_alpha   90.00
_cell.angle_beta   90.00
_cell.angle_gamma   90.00
#
_symmetry.space_group_name_H-M   'P 1'
#
loop_
_entity.id
_entity.type
_entity.pdbx_description
1 polymer ?
#
loop_
_entity_poly.entity_id
_entity_poly.type
_entity_poly.pdbx_seq_one_letter_code
_entity_poly.pdbx_strand_id
1 'polypeptide(L)'
;MIRRDRALALIGGGVVLAVASASLVVLLAHGAEAAPQRAEAARDEVPGDIAWVLYDVCARQSPSLIMASIAVEDGRMTVRPFDEDGTMSEEPDALAAAEIVNECLDDYQVLEDTGFYAGALWTNDVATRLLLYDYGRRWMAPCLRGHGLPVDEPVLDAFLDPSDAPWGAYYFQARVPAMEDVLEARHACGSGSDLLARDMPG
;
A
#
# COMPACT_ATOMS: atom_id res chain seq x y z
N MET A 1 24.42 -61.38 -40.94
CA MET A 1 23.81 -60.03 -40.95
C MET A 1 23.33 -59.64 -39.56
N ILE A 2 24.23 -59.46 -38.57
CA ILE A 2 23.86 -59.16 -37.16
C ILE A 2 24.63 -57.93 -36.62
N ARG A 3 25.62 -57.40 -37.38
CA ARG A 3 26.50 -56.31 -36.91
C ARG A 3 25.96 -54.90 -37.14
N ARG A 4 24.99 -54.71 -38.04
CA ARG A 4 24.51 -53.37 -38.43
C ARG A 4 23.45 -52.82 -37.47
N ASP A 5 22.63 -53.70 -36.90
CA ASP A 5 21.53 -53.30 -35.99
C ASP A 5 22.05 -52.91 -34.59
N ARG A 6 23.14 -53.52 -34.13
CA ARG A 6 23.77 -53.16 -32.84
C ARG A 6 24.47 -51.79 -32.88
N ALA A 7 25.00 -51.40 -34.05
CA ALA A 7 25.64 -50.09 -34.20
C ALA A 7 24.61 -48.95 -34.22
N LEU A 8 23.45 -49.15 -34.86
CA LEU A 8 22.36 -48.17 -34.88
C LEU A 8 21.69 -48.00 -33.52
N ALA A 9 21.56 -49.07 -32.73
CA ALA A 9 21.03 -48.99 -31.37
C ALA A 9 21.94 -48.19 -30.41
N LEU A 10 23.26 -48.31 -30.56
CA LEU A 10 24.23 -47.55 -29.76
C LEU A 10 24.26 -46.06 -30.15
N ILE A 11 24.13 -45.75 -31.44
CA ILE A 11 24.07 -44.36 -31.93
C ILE A 11 22.73 -43.72 -31.53
N GLY A 12 21.61 -44.44 -31.67
CA GLY A 12 20.28 -43.97 -31.25
C GLY A 12 20.19 -43.74 -29.74
N GLY A 13 20.72 -44.67 -28.94
CA GLY A 13 20.76 -44.52 -27.47
C GLY A 13 21.65 -43.37 -26.99
N GLY A 14 22.79 -43.15 -27.66
CA GLY A 14 23.70 -42.04 -27.36
C GLY A 14 23.09 -40.67 -27.66
N VAL A 15 22.32 -40.55 -28.76
CA VAL A 15 21.63 -39.30 -29.12
C VAL A 15 20.49 -38.99 -28.15
N VAL A 16 19.71 -39.99 -27.71
CA VAL A 16 18.64 -39.77 -26.73
C VAL A 16 19.22 -39.34 -25.37
N LEU A 17 20.32 -39.94 -24.92
CA LEU A 17 20.99 -39.52 -23.69
C LEU A 17 21.58 -38.10 -23.79
N ALA A 18 22.15 -37.74 -24.95
CA ALA A 18 22.70 -36.41 -25.20
C ALA A 18 21.62 -35.32 -25.26
N VAL A 19 20.46 -35.61 -25.86
CA VAL A 19 19.31 -34.69 -25.86
C VAL A 19 18.72 -34.56 -24.46
N ALA A 20 18.53 -35.67 -23.73
CA ALA A 20 17.99 -35.62 -22.36
C ALA A 20 18.92 -34.86 -21.39
N SER A 21 20.24 -35.01 -21.53
CA SER A 21 21.21 -34.27 -20.73
C SER A 21 21.33 -32.81 -21.15
N ALA A 22 21.23 -32.47 -22.44
CA ALA A 22 21.14 -31.09 -22.89
C ALA A 22 19.85 -30.41 -22.41
N SER A 23 18.71 -31.09 -22.42
CA SER A 23 17.45 -30.60 -21.86
C SER A 23 17.54 -30.37 -20.36
N LEU A 24 18.18 -31.29 -19.62
CA LEU A 24 18.40 -31.14 -18.18
C LEU A 24 19.36 -29.99 -17.85
N VAL A 25 20.41 -29.79 -18.65
CA VAL A 25 21.35 -28.66 -18.48
C VAL A 25 20.71 -27.34 -18.87
N VAL A 26 19.87 -27.28 -19.90
CA VAL A 26 19.08 -26.08 -20.23
C VAL A 26 18.04 -25.79 -19.13
N LEU A 27 17.38 -26.82 -18.58
CA LEU A 27 16.46 -26.70 -17.43
C LEU A 27 17.16 -26.33 -16.13
N LEU A 28 18.41 -26.75 -15.90
CA LEU A 28 19.19 -26.36 -14.72
C LEU A 28 19.87 -24.99 -14.89
N ALA A 29 20.22 -24.60 -16.12
CA ALA A 29 20.76 -23.28 -16.44
C ALA A 29 19.68 -22.18 -16.52
N HIS A 30 18.41 -22.54 -16.82
CA HIS A 30 17.27 -21.62 -16.84
C HIS A 30 16.27 -21.82 -15.69
N GLY A 31 16.40 -22.90 -14.89
CA GLY A 31 15.50 -23.22 -13.77
C GLY A 31 16.15 -23.11 -12.39
N ALA A 32 17.40 -22.66 -12.33
CA ALA A 32 18.08 -22.22 -11.11
C ALA A 32 18.19 -20.69 -11.03
N GLU A 33 17.29 -19.97 -11.70
CA GLU A 33 16.87 -18.69 -11.15
C GLU A 33 16.17 -19.02 -9.83
N ALA A 34 16.74 -18.52 -8.73
CA ALA A 34 16.10 -18.55 -7.43
C ALA A 34 14.61 -18.26 -7.63
N ALA A 35 13.74 -19.07 -6.99
CA ALA A 35 12.30 -18.81 -6.96
C ALA A 35 12.13 -17.29 -6.91
N PRO A 36 11.50 -16.66 -7.93
CA PRO A 36 11.50 -15.22 -8.03
C PRO A 36 11.08 -14.72 -6.66
N GLN A 37 11.98 -14.01 -5.97
CA GLN A 37 11.57 -13.10 -4.90
C GLN A 37 10.41 -12.38 -5.53
N ARG A 38 9.18 -12.69 -5.06
CA ARG A 38 7.89 -12.28 -5.62
C ARG A 38 8.15 -11.03 -6.44
N ALA A 39 8.33 -11.19 -7.76
CA ALA A 39 8.75 -10.06 -8.60
C ALA A 39 7.74 -8.98 -8.25
N GLU A 40 8.20 -7.86 -7.67
CA GLU A 40 7.31 -6.84 -7.09
C GLU A 40 6.17 -6.68 -8.06
N ALA A 41 5.01 -7.27 -7.73
CA ALA A 41 3.83 -7.04 -8.51
C ALA A 41 3.71 -5.53 -8.49
N ALA A 42 3.50 -4.89 -9.64
CA ALA A 42 3.41 -3.44 -9.71
C ALA A 42 2.40 -3.01 -8.65
N ARG A 43 2.91 -2.47 -7.53
CA ARG A 43 2.09 -2.09 -6.39
C ARG A 43 1.29 -0.89 -6.82
N ASP A 44 0.05 -0.81 -6.37
CA ASP A 44 -0.74 0.37 -6.67
C ASP A 44 -0.12 1.56 -5.93
N GLU A 45 0.28 2.59 -6.67
CA GLU A 45 0.85 3.80 -6.11
C GLU A 45 -0.25 4.60 -5.39
N VAL A 46 0.01 4.95 -4.14
CA VAL A 46 -0.94 5.62 -3.24
C VAL A 46 -0.40 6.99 -2.84
N PRO A 47 -1.06 8.09 -3.23
CA PRO A 47 -0.72 9.42 -2.72
C PRO A 47 -0.71 9.46 -1.18
N GLY A 48 0.35 10.03 -0.58
CA GLY A 48 0.58 9.99 0.87
C GLY A 48 -0.50 10.63 1.73
N ASP A 49 -1.30 11.53 1.15
CA ASP A 49 -2.44 12.19 1.80
C ASP A 49 -3.67 11.29 1.99
N ILE A 50 -3.73 10.14 1.31
CA ILE A 50 -4.78 9.11 1.50
C ILE A 50 -4.26 7.82 2.13
N ALA A 51 -2.99 7.81 2.59
CA ALA A 51 -2.37 6.68 3.26
C ALA A 51 -3.19 6.17 4.46
N TRP A 52 -3.86 7.06 5.20
CA TRP A 52 -4.73 6.64 6.30
C TRP A 52 -6.02 5.95 5.84
N VAL A 53 -6.59 6.35 4.70
CA VAL A 53 -7.77 5.68 4.14
C VAL A 53 -7.41 4.25 3.76
N LEU A 54 -6.24 4.07 3.14
CA LEU A 54 -5.68 2.75 2.86
C LEU A 54 -5.57 1.92 4.15
N TYR A 55 -4.98 2.49 5.21
CA TYR A 55 -4.91 1.82 6.51
C TYR A 55 -6.30 1.42 7.04
N ASP A 56 -7.30 2.31 7.04
CA ASP A 56 -8.65 2.00 7.53
C ASP A 56 -9.31 0.86 6.74
N VAL A 57 -9.13 0.84 5.41
CA VAL A 57 -9.62 -0.25 4.55
C VAL A 57 -8.97 -1.58 4.91
N CYS A 58 -7.64 -1.61 5.07
CA CYS A 58 -6.92 -2.83 5.46
C CYS A 58 -7.23 -3.27 6.90
N ALA A 59 -7.34 -2.33 7.85
CA ALA A 59 -7.60 -2.61 9.26
C ALA A 59 -8.97 -3.29 9.47
N ARG A 60 -9.97 -3.01 8.63
CA ARG A 60 -11.28 -3.69 8.68
C ARG A 60 -11.21 -5.20 8.43
N GLN A 61 -10.14 -5.70 7.82
CA GLN A 61 -9.91 -7.14 7.65
C GLN A 61 -9.55 -7.85 8.97
N SER A 62 -9.14 -7.08 9.98
CA SER A 62 -8.74 -7.57 11.29
C SER A 62 -9.40 -6.77 12.41
N PRO A 63 -10.69 -7.04 12.74
CA PRO A 63 -11.41 -6.33 13.79
C PRO A 63 -10.79 -6.45 15.18
N SER A 64 -9.88 -7.41 15.37
CA SER A 64 -9.14 -7.65 16.61
C SER A 64 -7.95 -6.71 16.80
N LEU A 65 -7.54 -5.96 15.77
CA LEU A 65 -6.48 -4.96 15.87
C LEU A 65 -7.05 -3.66 16.41
N ILE A 66 -6.92 -3.45 17.73
CA ILE A 66 -7.51 -2.30 18.42
C ILE A 66 -6.54 -1.11 18.47
N MET A 67 -5.24 -1.38 18.67
CA MET A 67 -4.20 -0.38 18.86
C MET A 67 -2.99 -0.72 18.00
N ALA A 68 -2.57 0.22 17.16
CA ALA A 68 -1.53 0.02 16.17
C ALA A 68 -0.66 1.27 15.97
N SER A 69 0.65 1.08 15.98
CA SER A 69 1.63 2.03 15.46
C SER A 69 1.78 1.79 13.97
N ILE A 70 1.82 2.88 13.20
CA ILE A 70 2.00 2.85 11.75
C ILE A 70 3.30 3.54 11.41
N ALA A 71 4.09 2.92 10.55
CA ALA A 71 5.29 3.48 9.97
C ALA A 71 5.22 3.40 8.44
N VAL A 72 5.77 4.39 7.76
CA VAL A 72 5.97 4.37 6.31
C VAL A 72 7.46 4.54 6.06
N GLU A 73 8.09 3.53 5.46
CA GLU A 73 9.52 3.50 5.15
C GLU A 73 9.71 3.04 3.70
N ASP A 74 10.41 3.83 2.89
CA ASP A 74 10.64 3.57 1.46
C ASP A 74 9.33 3.32 0.69
N GLY A 75 8.29 4.08 1.04
CA GLY A 75 6.93 3.93 0.52
C GLY A 75 6.16 2.69 0.97
N ARG A 76 6.72 1.84 1.83
CA ARG A 76 6.00 0.70 2.42
C ARG A 76 5.37 1.09 3.74
N MET A 77 4.06 0.91 3.85
CA MET A 77 3.35 1.06 5.13
C MET A 77 3.45 -0.23 5.94
N THR A 78 3.77 -0.10 7.23
CA THR A 78 3.81 -1.22 8.16
C THR A 78 3.06 -0.88 9.45
N VAL A 79 2.44 -1.90 10.02
CA VAL A 79 1.63 -1.82 11.23
C VAL A 79 2.22 -2.72 12.31
N ARG A 80 2.32 -2.18 13.52
CA ARG A 80 2.73 -2.93 14.71
C ARG A 80 1.75 -2.71 15.86
N PRO A 81 1.26 -3.78 16.51
CA PRO A 81 0.36 -3.63 17.64
C PRO A 81 1.09 -3.06 18.85
N PHE A 82 0.37 -2.33 19.70
CA PHE A 82 0.89 -1.86 20.99
C PHE A 82 -0.13 -2.10 22.10
N ASP A 83 0.36 -2.35 23.32
CA ASP A 83 -0.44 -2.61 24.50
C ASP A 83 -0.99 -1.31 25.11
N GLU A 84 -1.95 -1.40 26.04
CA GLU A 84 -2.58 -0.22 26.65
C GLU A 84 -1.59 0.73 27.34
N ASP A 85 -0.43 0.23 27.76
CA ASP A 85 0.64 1.01 28.36
C ASP A 85 1.54 1.75 27.34
N GLY A 86 1.26 1.58 26.04
CA GLY A 86 1.98 2.19 24.93
C GLY A 86 3.23 1.42 24.48
N THR A 87 3.51 0.25 25.04
CA THR A 87 4.63 -0.59 24.60
C THR A 87 4.24 -1.46 23.41
N MET A 88 5.21 -1.86 22.57
CA MET A 88 4.92 -2.74 21.43
C MET A 88 4.47 -4.11 21.94
N SER A 89 3.31 -4.57 21.46
CA SER A 89 2.74 -5.83 21.91
C SER A 89 3.54 -7.01 21.38
N GLU A 90 3.76 -8.01 22.24
CA GLU A 90 4.31 -9.32 21.87
C GLU A 90 3.23 -10.42 21.89
N GLU A 91 1.97 -10.06 22.12
CA GLU A 91 0.88 -11.02 22.18
C GLU A 91 0.65 -11.70 20.80
N PRO A 92 0.62 -13.04 20.74
CA PRO A 92 0.50 -13.75 19.45
C PRO A 92 -0.73 -13.36 18.63
N ASP A 93 -1.87 -13.14 19.29
CA ASP A 93 -3.12 -12.78 18.62
C ASP A 93 -3.06 -11.36 18.04
N ALA A 94 -2.43 -10.42 18.76
CA ALA A 94 -2.22 -9.05 18.28
C ALA A 94 -1.23 -9.01 17.10
N LEU A 95 -0.16 -9.82 17.16
CA LEU A 95 0.80 -9.96 16.07
C LEU A 95 0.15 -10.57 14.82
N ALA A 96 -0.63 -11.63 14.97
CA ALA A 96 -1.37 -12.24 13.86
C ALA A 96 -2.41 -11.26 13.27
N ALA A 97 -3.08 -10.48 14.11
CA ALA A 97 -4.01 -9.46 13.68
C ALA A 97 -3.32 -8.36 12.84
N ALA A 98 -2.12 -7.93 13.25
CA ALA A 98 -1.32 -6.96 12.50
C ALA A 98 -0.74 -7.56 11.20
N GLU A 99 -0.39 -8.85 11.19
CA GLU A 99 0.08 -9.55 9.98
C GLU A 99 -1.00 -9.51 8.87
N ILE A 100 -2.26 -9.78 9.20
CA ILE A 100 -3.39 -9.67 8.25
C ILE A 100 -3.47 -8.27 7.62
N VAL A 101 -3.29 -7.23 8.43
CA VAL A 101 -3.31 -5.85 7.94
C VAL A 101 -2.09 -5.55 7.06
N ASN A 102 -0.90 -6.00 7.46
CA ASN A 102 0.32 -5.84 6.68
C ASN A 102 0.27 -6.59 5.34
N GLU A 103 -0.35 -7.76 5.28
CA GLU A 103 -0.57 -8.50 4.04
C GLU A 103 -1.42 -7.70 3.04
N CYS A 104 -2.46 -7.00 3.52
CA CYS A 104 -3.24 -6.07 2.70
C CYS A 104 -2.41 -4.87 2.24
N LEU A 105 -1.62 -4.29 3.13
CA LEU A 105 -0.79 -3.11 2.82
C LEU A 105 0.34 -3.42 1.82
N ASP A 106 0.81 -4.67 1.75
CA ASP A 106 1.89 -5.09 0.87
C ASP A 106 1.56 -4.98 -0.63
N ASP A 107 0.28 -4.84 -1.00
CA ASP A 107 -0.19 -4.61 -2.37
C ASP A 107 -0.05 -3.15 -2.82
N TYR A 108 0.30 -2.23 -1.91
CA TYR A 108 0.33 -0.79 -2.15
C TYR A 108 1.70 -0.17 -1.91
N GLN A 109 2.01 0.91 -2.63
CA GLN A 109 3.21 1.71 -2.44
C GLN A 109 2.83 3.17 -2.20
N VAL A 110 3.07 3.66 -0.98
CA VAL A 110 2.81 5.05 -0.61
C VAL A 110 3.86 5.97 -1.22
N LEU A 111 3.42 6.96 -1.98
CA LEU A 111 4.31 7.95 -2.58
C LEU A 111 4.70 8.99 -1.52
N GLU A 112 6.01 9.05 -1.26
CA GLU A 112 6.65 9.95 -0.31
C GLU A 112 6.66 11.44 -0.76
N ASP A 113 6.33 11.72 -2.03
CA ASP A 113 6.55 13.05 -2.63
C ASP A 113 5.52 14.12 -2.26
N THR A 114 4.38 13.73 -1.68
CA THR A 114 3.43 14.69 -1.17
C THR A 114 4.01 15.25 0.13
N GLY A 115 4.53 16.49 0.10
CA GLY A 115 5.11 17.21 1.26
C GLY A 115 4.17 17.39 2.47
N PHE A 116 3.02 16.73 2.44
CA PHE A 116 2.04 16.50 3.49
C PHE A 116 2.16 15.09 4.09
N TYR A 117 3.38 14.55 4.08
CA TYR A 117 3.75 13.18 4.41
C TYR A 117 2.86 12.56 5.50
N ALA A 118 2.21 11.45 5.13
CA ALA A 118 1.42 10.59 5.99
C ALA A 118 0.37 11.35 6.82
N GLY A 119 -0.81 11.58 6.25
CA GLY A 119 -1.96 12.29 6.85
C GLY A 119 -1.84 12.46 8.37
N ALA A 120 -1.36 13.63 8.80
CA ALA A 120 -1.06 14.01 10.18
C ALA A 120 -1.62 13.04 11.23
N LEU A 121 -0.87 11.96 11.49
CA LEU A 121 -1.36 10.81 12.24
C LEU A 121 -1.98 11.27 13.55
N TRP A 122 -1.31 12.20 14.22
CA TRP A 122 -1.87 13.11 15.22
C TRP A 122 -1.01 14.38 15.17
N THR A 123 -1.60 15.54 14.90
CA THR A 123 -0.91 16.83 15.08
C THR A 123 -1.69 17.73 16.02
N ASN A 124 -0.98 18.29 17.00
CA ASN A 124 -1.50 19.28 17.93
C ASN A 124 -1.13 20.71 17.50
N ASP A 125 -0.40 20.87 16.40
CA ASP A 125 -0.03 22.19 15.90
C ASP A 125 -1.20 22.84 15.15
N VAL A 126 -1.70 23.95 15.69
CA VAL A 126 -2.88 24.67 15.16
C VAL A 126 -2.65 25.13 13.72
N ALA A 127 -1.45 25.57 13.36
CA ALA A 127 -1.17 26.03 12.00
C ALA A 127 -1.27 24.88 11.00
N THR A 128 -0.69 23.72 11.31
CA THR A 128 -0.80 22.49 10.52
C THR A 128 -2.25 22.03 10.39
N ARG A 129 -3.03 22.09 11.48
CA ARG A 129 -4.46 21.74 11.48
C ARG A 129 -5.29 22.67 10.57
N LEU A 130 -4.99 23.97 10.57
CA LEU A 130 -5.62 24.92 9.65
C LEU A 130 -5.24 24.69 8.18
N LEU A 131 -3.97 24.33 7.91
CA LEU A 131 -3.53 23.96 6.56
C LEU A 131 -4.26 22.71 6.06
N LEU A 132 -4.43 21.71 6.91
CA LEU A 132 -5.21 20.51 6.63
C LEU A 132 -6.68 20.82 6.34
N TYR A 133 -7.28 21.74 7.10
CA TYR A 133 -8.66 22.19 6.85
C TYR A 133 -8.78 22.86 5.48
N ASP A 134 -7.87 23.79 5.15
CA ASP A 134 -7.89 24.48 3.86
C ASP A 134 -7.65 23.50 2.70
N TYR A 135 -6.74 22.54 2.86
CA TYR A 135 -6.52 21.47 1.90
C TYR A 135 -7.77 20.60 1.70
N GLY A 136 -8.36 20.13 2.81
CA GLY A 136 -9.56 19.31 2.80
C GLY A 136 -10.73 19.99 2.11
N ARG A 137 -11.02 21.24 2.48
CA ARG A 137 -12.19 21.98 1.98
C ARG A 137 -12.04 22.49 0.55
N ARG A 138 -10.84 22.94 0.14
CA ARG A 138 -10.64 23.61 -1.15
C ARG A 138 -10.30 22.63 -2.26
N TRP A 139 -9.72 21.49 -1.90
CA TRP A 139 -9.18 20.57 -2.86
C TRP A 139 -9.74 19.16 -2.70
N MET A 140 -9.55 18.53 -1.54
CA MET A 140 -9.88 17.12 -1.36
C MET A 140 -11.38 16.84 -1.51
N ALA A 141 -12.21 17.50 -0.70
CA ALA A 141 -13.65 17.27 -0.72
C ALA A 141 -14.29 17.64 -2.09
N PRO A 142 -13.96 18.77 -2.74
CA PRO A 142 -14.43 19.06 -4.09
C PRO A 142 -14.01 18.02 -5.13
N CYS A 143 -12.75 17.55 -5.07
CA CYS A 143 -12.24 16.48 -5.93
C CYS A 143 -13.10 15.21 -5.80
N LEU A 144 -13.18 14.66 -4.59
CA LEU A 144 -13.87 13.41 -4.33
C LEU A 144 -15.37 13.51 -4.66
N ARG A 145 -16.01 14.64 -4.33
CA ARG A 145 -17.42 14.91 -4.72
C ARG A 145 -17.58 15.00 -6.24
N GLY A 146 -16.63 15.59 -6.96
CA GLY A 146 -16.62 15.66 -8.42
C GLY A 146 -16.55 14.28 -9.08
N HIS A 147 -15.92 13.32 -8.40
CA HIS A 147 -15.86 11.91 -8.80
C HIS A 147 -16.99 11.05 -8.22
N GLY A 148 -18.00 11.65 -7.59
CA GLY A 148 -19.19 10.95 -7.11
C GLY A 148 -19.02 10.22 -5.76
N LEU A 149 -17.91 10.46 -5.05
CA LEU A 149 -17.66 9.83 -3.75
C LEU A 149 -18.44 10.55 -2.63
N PRO A 150 -19.00 9.82 -1.66
CA PRO A 150 -19.81 10.37 -0.58
C PRO A 150 -18.92 11.03 0.48
N VAL A 151 -18.61 12.32 0.30
CA VAL A 151 -17.76 13.09 1.21
C VAL A 151 -18.56 14.21 1.86
N ASP A 152 -18.49 14.26 3.20
CA ASP A 152 -19.07 15.34 3.98
C ASP A 152 -18.22 16.61 3.86
N GLU A 153 -18.86 17.78 4.03
CA GLU A 153 -18.15 19.05 3.97
C GLU A 153 -17.27 19.21 5.23
N PRO A 154 -15.96 19.50 5.06
CA PRO A 154 -15.05 19.75 6.18
C PRO A 154 -15.57 20.85 7.12
N VAL A 155 -15.70 20.54 8.41
CA VAL A 155 -16.08 21.50 9.46
C VAL A 155 -14.84 21.94 10.23
N LEU A 156 -14.60 23.25 10.33
CA LEU A 156 -13.40 23.81 10.95
C LEU A 156 -13.19 23.31 12.39
N ASP A 157 -14.26 23.21 13.19
CA ASP A 157 -14.16 22.83 14.61
C ASP A 157 -13.57 21.41 14.77
N ALA A 158 -13.94 20.45 13.92
CA ALA A 158 -13.35 19.11 13.93
C ALA A 158 -11.85 19.12 13.58
N PHE A 159 -11.45 20.03 12.68
CA PHE A 159 -10.04 20.24 12.39
C PHE A 159 -9.32 20.96 13.51
N LEU A 160 -9.97 21.73 14.39
CA LEU A 160 -9.29 22.42 15.49
C LEU A 160 -9.28 21.63 16.81
N ASP A 161 -10.09 20.58 16.94
CA ASP A 161 -10.10 19.72 18.12
C ASP A 161 -8.84 18.83 18.17
N PRO A 162 -7.91 19.04 19.12
CA PRO A 162 -6.69 18.24 19.22
C PRO A 162 -6.96 16.75 19.54
N SER A 163 -8.16 16.42 19.99
CA SER A 163 -8.59 15.05 20.26
C SER A 163 -9.12 14.34 19.02
N ASP A 164 -9.45 15.09 17.96
CA ASP A 164 -9.90 14.56 16.69
C ASP A 164 -8.76 14.44 15.68
N ALA A 165 -8.85 13.40 14.86
CA ALA A 165 -7.97 13.24 13.73
C ALA A 165 -8.43 14.13 12.56
N PRO A 166 -7.61 15.06 12.08
CA PRO A 166 -8.03 16.05 11.08
C PRO A 166 -8.43 15.42 9.74
N TRP A 167 -7.93 14.24 9.41
CA TRP A 167 -8.34 13.48 8.21
C TRP A 167 -9.71 12.79 8.36
N GLY A 168 -10.24 12.65 9.58
CA GLY A 168 -11.52 11.99 9.85
C GLY A 168 -12.71 12.76 9.25
N ALA A 169 -12.57 14.07 9.07
CA ALA A 169 -13.68 14.93 8.66
C ALA A 169 -14.20 14.68 7.22
N TYR A 170 -13.45 13.98 6.36
CA TYR A 170 -13.86 13.74 4.96
C TYR A 170 -13.85 12.26 4.53
N TYR A 171 -13.36 11.34 5.37
CA TYR A 171 -13.33 9.91 5.05
C TYR A 171 -14.04 9.01 6.07
N PHE A 172 -14.49 9.52 7.22
CA PHE A 172 -14.81 8.64 8.35
C PHE A 172 -16.21 7.98 8.34
N GLN A 173 -16.18 6.71 8.77
CA GLN A 173 -17.15 5.92 9.56
C GLN A 173 -18.31 5.10 8.98
N ALA A 174 -18.70 5.17 7.70
CA ALA A 174 -19.66 4.16 7.17
C ALA A 174 -19.67 3.98 5.65
N ARG A 175 -18.93 4.80 4.92
CA ARG A 175 -19.12 4.97 3.46
C ARG A 175 -17.83 5.09 2.68
N VAL A 176 -16.69 4.68 3.26
CA VAL A 176 -15.44 4.60 2.49
C VAL A 176 -15.74 3.75 1.26
N PRO A 177 -15.70 4.33 0.05
CA PRO A 177 -15.90 3.58 -1.20
C PRO A 177 -14.83 2.50 -1.34
N ALA A 178 -14.91 1.69 -2.38
CA ALA A 178 -13.83 0.77 -2.68
C ALA A 178 -12.51 1.58 -2.81
N MET A 179 -11.40 1.05 -2.29
CA MET A 179 -10.12 1.79 -2.28
C MET A 179 -9.71 2.18 -3.70
N GLU A 180 -10.05 1.33 -4.67
CA GLU A 180 -9.88 1.52 -6.10
C GLU A 180 -10.58 2.79 -6.60
N ASP A 181 -11.83 3.04 -6.17
CA ASP A 181 -12.58 4.25 -6.54
C ASP A 181 -11.92 5.52 -5.97
N VAL A 182 -11.41 5.41 -4.73
CA VAL A 182 -10.72 6.53 -4.06
C VAL A 182 -9.38 6.82 -4.76
N LEU A 183 -8.61 5.78 -5.10
CA LEU A 183 -7.35 5.92 -5.84
C LEU A 183 -7.58 6.52 -7.21
N GLU A 184 -8.55 6.02 -7.98
CA GLU A 184 -8.88 6.56 -9.30
C GLU A 184 -9.22 8.06 -9.22
N ALA A 185 -10.12 8.43 -8.31
CA ALA A 185 -10.49 9.82 -8.09
C ALA A 185 -9.28 10.67 -7.69
N ARG A 186 -8.44 10.17 -6.78
CA ARG A 186 -7.27 10.90 -6.31
C ARG A 186 -6.25 11.12 -7.41
N HIS A 187 -5.90 10.09 -8.16
CA HIS A 187 -4.96 10.21 -9.28
C HIS A 187 -5.45 11.21 -10.33
N ALA A 188 -6.76 11.24 -10.61
CA ALA A 188 -7.34 12.22 -11.54
C ALA A 188 -7.24 13.68 -11.05
N CYS A 189 -7.25 13.90 -9.73
CA CYS A 189 -7.19 15.24 -9.15
C CYS A 189 -5.77 15.83 -9.05
N GLY A 190 -4.73 15.01 -9.26
CA GLY A 190 -3.33 15.42 -9.17
C GLY A 190 -2.84 15.63 -7.74
N SER A 191 -1.83 16.50 -7.56
CA SER A 191 -1.29 16.86 -6.24
C SER A 191 -1.96 18.14 -5.71
N GLY A 192 -2.43 18.11 -4.46
CA GLY A 192 -3.00 19.30 -3.81
C GLY A 192 -1.91 20.25 -3.29
N SER A 193 -0.69 19.77 -3.18
CA SER A 193 0.52 20.56 -2.91
C SER A 193 0.76 21.64 -3.96
N ASP A 194 0.44 21.36 -5.24
CA ASP A 194 0.57 22.35 -6.32
C ASP A 194 -0.39 23.55 -6.14
N LEU A 195 -1.53 23.35 -5.48
CA LEU A 195 -2.47 24.42 -5.16
C LEU A 195 -1.99 25.27 -3.98
N LEU A 196 -1.50 24.63 -2.92
CA LEU A 196 -0.95 25.35 -1.76
C LEU A 196 0.29 26.16 -2.14
N ALA A 197 1.14 25.64 -3.03
CA ALA A 197 2.32 26.35 -3.52
C ALA A 197 1.99 27.60 -4.36
N ARG A 198 0.80 27.66 -4.99
CA ARG A 198 0.36 28.81 -5.80
C ARG A 198 -0.23 29.96 -4.98
N ASP A 199 -0.75 29.67 -3.79
CA ASP A 199 -1.43 30.65 -2.94
C ASP A 199 -0.54 31.25 -1.84
N MET A 200 0.68 30.72 -1.63
CA MET A 200 1.64 31.34 -0.71
C MET A 200 2.39 32.51 -1.39
N PRO A 201 2.30 33.75 -0.85
CA PRO A 201 3.13 34.85 -1.35
C PRO A 201 4.60 34.55 -1.06
N GLY A 202 5.42 34.57 -2.13
CA GLY A 202 6.87 34.46 -2.04
C GLY A 202 7.55 35.72 -1.48
#